data_AF-A0A351NT41-F1
#
_entry.id   AF-A0A351NT41-F1
#
_cell.length_a   1.000
_cell.length_b   1.000
_cell.length_c   1.000
_cell.angle_alpha   90.00
_cell.angle_beta   90.00
_cell.angle_gamma   90.00
#
_symmetry.space_group_name_H-M   'P 1'
#
loop_
_entity.id
_entity.type
_entity.pdbx_description
1 polymer ?
#
loop_
_entity_poly.entity_id
_entity_poly.type
_entity_poly.pdbx_seq_one_letter_code
_entity_poly.pdbx_strand_id
1 'polypeptide(L)'
;MNYNGYGADIEDLHFAPADLYCAVIPYSSPLEFIDVERHQFDKLESGYHQDLNAANQVKPYIQKSATSAYILPDQPWARRVSGAFSNNLTNK
;
A
#
# COMPACT_ATOMS: atom_id res chain seq x y z
N MET A 1 -6.28 -6.34 -0.77
CA MET A 1 -7.27 -5.66 -1.64
C MET A 1 -7.28 -4.15 -1.45
N ASN A 2 -7.73 -3.60 -0.31
CA ASN A 2 -7.87 -2.15 -0.12
C ASN A 2 -6.60 -1.32 -0.45
N TYR A 3 -5.42 -1.89 -0.21
CA TYR A 3 -4.16 -1.21 -0.50
C TYR A 3 -3.97 -0.81 -1.98
N ASN A 4 -4.60 -1.50 -2.92
CA ASN A 4 -4.59 -1.11 -4.34
C ASN A 4 -5.34 0.21 -4.60
N GLY A 5 -6.10 0.74 -3.64
CA GLY A 5 -6.76 2.04 -3.74
C GLY A 5 -5.89 3.21 -3.31
N TYR A 6 -4.64 2.98 -2.91
CA TYR A 6 -3.74 4.01 -2.41
C TYR A 6 -2.76 4.37 -3.51
N GLY A 7 -2.67 5.67 -3.84
CA GLY A 7 -1.90 6.23 -4.95
C GLY A 7 -2.52 7.57 -5.36
N ALA A 8 -1.78 8.43 -6.06
CA ALA A 8 -2.35 9.67 -6.59
C ALA A 8 -3.01 9.46 -7.95
N ASP A 9 -2.44 8.58 -8.77
CA ASP A 9 -2.88 8.28 -10.14
C ASP A 9 -2.94 6.77 -10.38
N ILE A 10 -3.53 6.33 -11.50
CA ILE A 10 -3.69 4.90 -11.84
C ILE A 10 -2.31 4.21 -11.97
N GLU A 11 -1.33 4.94 -12.48
CA GLU A 11 0.04 4.49 -12.69
C GLU A 11 0.78 4.22 -11.37
N ASP A 12 0.28 4.77 -10.25
CA ASP A 12 0.83 4.45 -8.94
C ASP A 12 0.34 3.09 -8.43
N LEU A 13 -0.78 2.58 -8.93
CA LEU A 13 -1.42 1.40 -8.36
C LEU A 13 -0.74 0.11 -8.80
N HIS A 14 -0.86 -0.95 -8.00
CA HIS A 14 -0.34 -2.27 -8.39
C HIS A 14 -1.15 -2.90 -9.52
N PHE A 15 -2.42 -2.52 -9.64
CA PHE A 15 -3.34 -2.88 -10.70
C PHE A 15 -4.20 -1.68 -11.06
N ALA A 16 -4.54 -1.52 -12.34
CA ALA A 16 -5.64 -0.66 -12.71
C ALA A 16 -6.93 -1.17 -12.03
N PRO A 17 -7.80 -0.30 -11.48
CA PRO A 17 -8.98 -0.74 -10.74
C PRO A 17 -9.92 -1.64 -11.56
N ALA A 18 -10.04 -1.38 -12.86
CA ALA A 18 -10.84 -2.19 -13.77
C ALA A 18 -10.30 -3.62 -13.92
N ASP A 19 -8.97 -3.78 -14.01
CA ASP A 19 -8.35 -5.10 -14.15
C ASP A 19 -8.53 -5.93 -12.88
N LEU A 20 -8.30 -5.32 -11.72
CA LEU A 20 -8.49 -6.00 -10.43
C LEU A 20 -9.96 -6.37 -10.21
N TYR A 21 -10.89 -5.51 -10.60
CA TYR A 21 -12.32 -5.82 -10.55
C TYR A 21 -12.68 -7.03 -11.44
N CYS A 22 -12.23 -7.03 -12.70
CA CYS A 22 -12.46 -8.13 -13.64
C CYS A 22 -11.82 -9.45 -13.16
N ALA A 23 -10.69 -9.39 -12.46
CA ALA A 23 -10.06 -10.57 -11.88
C ALA A 23 -10.84 -11.12 -10.68
N VAL A 24 -11.51 -10.27 -9.90
CA VAL A 24 -12.21 -10.67 -8.67
C VAL A 24 -13.66 -11.11 -8.92
N ILE A 25 -14.35 -10.50 -9.88
CA ILE A 25 -15.79 -10.75 -10.12
C ILE A 25 -16.18 -12.21 -10.43
N PRO A 26 -15.33 -13.10 -10.99
CA PRO A 26 -15.71 -14.49 -11.22
C PRO A 26 -15.90 -15.29 -9.93
N TYR A 27 -15.33 -14.82 -8.81
CA TYR A 27 -15.32 -15.55 -7.54
C TYR A 27 -16.47 -15.10 -6.65
N SER A 28 -17.14 -16.08 -6.02
CA SER A 28 -18.27 -15.79 -5.14
C SER A 28 -17.84 -15.31 -3.76
N SER A 29 -16.56 -15.52 -3.43
CA SER A 29 -15.94 -15.12 -2.17
C SER A 29 -14.57 -14.47 -2.42
N PRO A 30 -14.23 -13.38 -1.71
CA PRO A 30 -12.88 -12.81 -1.79
C PRO A 30 -11.81 -13.77 -1.26
N LEU A 31 -12.16 -14.72 -0.39
CA LEU A 31 -11.22 -15.74 0.09
C LEU A 31 -10.92 -16.77 -1.00
N GLU A 32 -11.93 -17.16 -1.77
CA GLU A 32 -11.76 -18.05 -2.92
C GLU A 32 -10.84 -17.43 -3.98
N PHE A 33 -11.01 -16.13 -4.25
CA PHE A 33 -10.08 -15.38 -5.09
C PHE A 33 -8.64 -15.42 -4.54
N ILE A 34 -8.44 -15.21 -3.24
CA ILE A 34 -7.09 -15.24 -2.63
C ILE A 34 -6.45 -16.62 -2.75
N ASP A 35 -7.24 -17.68 -2.61
CA ASP A 35 -6.74 -19.06 -2.67
C ASP A 35 -6.41 -19.49 -4.11
N VAL A 36 -7.25 -19.13 -5.08
CA VAL A 36 -7.07 -19.49 -6.50
C VAL A 36 -6.08 -18.56 -7.20
N GLU A 37 -6.22 -17.25 -7.03
CA GLU A 37 -5.40 -16.20 -7.66
C GLU A 37 -4.29 -15.72 -6.72
N ARG A 38 -3.65 -16.65 -6.02
CA ARG A 38 -2.66 -16.38 -4.96
C ARG A 38 -1.57 -15.40 -5.42
N HIS A 39 -1.09 -15.53 -6.65
CA HIS A 39 -0.07 -14.65 -7.22
C HIS A 39 -0.51 -13.17 -7.33
N GLN A 40 -1.80 -12.91 -7.58
CA GLN A 40 -2.33 -11.55 -7.63
C GLN A 40 -2.42 -10.94 -6.22
N PHE A 41 -2.85 -11.74 -5.25
CA PHE A 41 -2.85 -11.36 -3.85
C PHE A 41 -1.42 -11.08 -3.36
N ASP A 42 -0.47 -11.98 -3.65
CA ASP A 42 0.94 -11.84 -3.28
C ASP A 42 1.57 -10.56 -3.85
N LYS A 43 1.17 -10.14 -5.06
CA LYS A 43 1.62 -8.86 -5.63
C LYS A 43 1.18 -7.66 -4.76
N LEU A 44 -0.06 -7.68 -4.26
CA LEU A 44 -0.57 -6.63 -3.37
C LEU A 44 0.10 -6.67 -1.99
N GLU A 45 0.24 -7.87 -1.41
CA GLU A 45 0.83 -8.08 -0.08
C GLU A 45 2.32 -7.72 -0.08
N SER A 46 3.08 -8.20 -1.05
CA SER A 46 4.50 -7.88 -1.19
C SER A 46 4.72 -6.39 -1.47
N GLY A 47 3.91 -5.77 -2.33
CA GLY A 47 3.95 -4.33 -2.60
C GLY A 47 3.73 -3.50 -1.34
N TYR A 48 2.71 -3.83 -0.54
CA TYR A 48 2.47 -3.20 0.75
C TYR A 48 3.67 -3.29 1.69
N HIS A 49 4.26 -4.48 1.85
CA HIS A 49 5.41 -4.66 2.72
C HIS A 49 6.66 -3.94 2.21
N GLN A 50 6.90 -3.92 0.90
CA GLN A 50 8.01 -3.19 0.29
C GLN A 50 7.87 -1.69 0.53
N ASP A 51 6.68 -1.13 0.31
CA ASP A 51 6.43 0.29 0.48
C ASP A 51 6.55 0.71 1.96
N LEU A 52 6.01 -0.10 2.89
CA LEU A 52 6.20 0.13 4.34
C LEU A 52 7.66 0.02 4.76
N ASN A 53 8.40 -0.95 4.23
CA ASN A 53 9.83 -1.08 4.52
C ASN A 53 10.61 0.13 4.02
N ALA A 54 10.30 0.64 2.83
CA ALA A 54 10.88 1.86 2.31
C ALA A 54 10.55 3.07 3.21
N ALA A 55 9.29 3.22 3.64
CA ALA A 55 8.88 4.29 4.56
C ALA A 55 9.58 4.21 5.93
N ASN A 56 9.72 3.01 6.49
CA ASN A 56 10.40 2.79 7.77
C ASN A 56 11.90 3.12 7.73
N GLN A 57 12.52 3.15 6.55
CA GLN A 57 13.91 3.57 6.38
C GLN A 57 14.07 5.10 6.28
N VAL A 58 12.97 5.84 6.07
CA VAL A 58 12.99 7.31 6.02
C VAL A 58 13.18 7.86 7.43
N LYS A 59 14.21 8.69 7.59
CA LYS A 59 14.44 9.41 8.86
C LYS A 59 13.46 10.57 8.98
N PRO A 60 13.00 10.89 10.20
CA PRO A 60 12.20 12.08 10.43
C PRO A 60 13.00 13.33 10.03
N TYR A 61 12.36 14.22 9.27
CA TYR A 61 12.90 15.53 8.97
C TYR A 61 12.91 16.42 10.22
N ILE A 62 11.87 16.30 11.05
CA ILE A 62 11.78 16.92 12.37
C ILE A 62 11.41 15.85 13.38
N GLN A 63 12.14 15.80 14.50
CA GLN A 63 11.85 14.94 15.64
C GLN A 63 11.82 15.79 16.92
N LYS A 64 10.69 15.77 17.62
CA LYS A 64 10.51 16.40 18.95
C LYS A 64 10.04 15.33 19.94
N SER A 65 9.86 15.74 21.20
CA SER A 65 9.41 14.85 22.28
C SER A 65 8.03 14.23 22.04
N ALA A 66 7.12 14.95 21.37
CA ALA A 66 5.73 14.52 21.17
C ALA A 66 5.30 14.48 19.68
N THR A 67 6.17 14.86 18.75
CA THR A 67 5.81 14.96 17.33
C THR A 67 7.00 14.61 16.43
N SER A 68 6.69 14.06 15.26
CA SER A 68 7.64 13.80 14.19
C SER A 68 7.05 14.25 12.86
N ALA A 69 7.86 14.84 12.00
CA ALA A 69 7.50 15.12 10.61
C ALA A 69 8.45 14.37 9.68
N TYR A 70 7.90 13.76 8.63
CA TYR A 70 8.63 12.99 7.63
C TYR A 70 8.43 13.62 6.26
N ILE A 71 9.47 13.61 5.44
CA ILE A 71 9.39 13.98 4.03
C ILE A 71 9.67 12.70 3.25
N LEU A 72 8.65 12.21 2.54
CA LEU A 72 8.80 11.08 1.63
C LEU A 72 9.21 11.60 0.23
N PRO A 73 9.96 10.82 -0.56
CA PRO A 73 10.30 11.22 -1.92
C PRO A 73 9.04 11.23 -2.81
N ASP A 74 9.10 11.98 -3.92
CA ASP A 74 8.04 11.97 -4.93
C ASP A 74 8.15 10.70 -5.80
N GLN A 75 7.64 9.59 -5.26
CA GLN A 75 7.69 8.26 -5.87
C GLN A 75 6.35 7.54 -5.66
N PRO A 76 5.94 6.64 -6.58
CA PRO A 76 4.68 5.90 -6.44
C PRO A 76 4.48 5.26 -5.08
N TRP A 77 5.47 4.50 -4.58
CA TRP A 77 5.41 3.82 -3.28
C TRP A 77 5.14 4.78 -2.11
N ALA A 78 5.70 5.99 -2.16
CA ALA A 78 5.54 6.99 -1.11
C ALA A 78 4.12 7.54 -1.09
N ARG A 79 3.53 7.75 -2.28
CA ARG A 79 2.13 8.18 -2.43
C ARG A 79 1.17 7.10 -1.93
N ARG A 80 1.45 5.82 -2.22
CA ARG A 80 0.67 4.68 -1.70
C ARG A 80 0.74 4.54 -0.18
N VAL A 81 1.94 4.60 0.40
CA VAL A 81 2.15 4.20 1.80
C VAL A 81 1.87 5.30 2.82
N SER A 82 1.82 6.57 2.41
CA SER A 82 1.73 7.73 3.31
C SER A 82 0.73 7.55 4.47
N GLY A 83 -0.51 7.19 4.15
CA GLY A 83 -1.56 6.97 5.15
C GLY A 83 -1.31 5.73 6.03
N ALA A 84 -0.88 4.61 5.44
CA ALA A 84 -0.59 3.38 6.18
C ALA A 84 0.59 3.57 7.14
N PHE A 85 1.64 4.27 6.70
CA PHE A 85 2.79 4.62 7.51
C PHE A 85 2.41 5.56 8.65
N SER A 86 1.63 6.61 8.38
CA SER A 86 1.12 7.51 9.44
C SER A 86 0.29 6.77 10.48
N ASN A 87 -0.59 5.86 10.05
CA ASN A 87 -1.38 5.03 10.95
C ASN A 87 -0.48 4.08 11.78
N ASN A 88 0.57 3.51 11.17
CA ASN A 88 1.53 2.68 11.89
C ASN A 88 2.31 3.48 12.95
N LEU A 89 2.73 4.71 12.65
CA LEU A 89 3.43 5.58 13.61
C LEU A 89 2.58 5.93 14.83
N THR A 90 1.26 6.11 14.65
CA THR A 90 0.34 6.47 15.74
C THR A 90 -0.05 5.29 16.62
N ASN A 91 -0.09 4.08 16.07
CA ASN A 91 -0.46 2.85 16.80
C ASN A 91 0.74 2.08 17.37
N LYS A 92 1.91 2.72 17.47
CA LYS A 92 3.09 2.16 18.16
C LYS A 92 3.02 2.37 19.66
#